data_AF-A0AAN7Y4G7-F1
#
_entry.id   AF-A0AAN7Y4G7-F1
#
_cell.length_a   1.000
_cell.length_b   1.000
_cell.length_c   1.000
_cell.angle_alpha   90.00
_cell.angle_beta   90.00
_cell.angle_gamma   90.00
#
_symmetry.space_group_name_H-M   'P 1'
#
loop_
_entity.id
_entity.type
_entity.pdbx_description
1 polymer ?
#
loop_
_entity_poly.entity_id
_entity_poly.type
_entity_poly.pdbx_seq_one_letter_code
_entity_poly.pdbx_strand_id
1 'polypeptide(L)'
;MAMTPLAAAEGTPQGKAKDSQLSEKCALTLNSFLTYYLAYSDDGVPFRNTIDRDAIHARGLDTIHSIYGHELLHNRIFPQWGYHTADVQFMELFTVYGLYLSDFEQFTPLETELIVFVTISCLGLGTGPALWHLRGLGRLLGARGMDDKSESVRKVKDLLRNIKVAMMGVVEFVGEAFLVKAKLDTWPNVGDVVRVLDGWGEDA
;
A
#
# COMPACT_ATOMS: atom_id res chain seq x y z
N MET A 1 8.99 14.94 1.77
CA MET A 1 7.69 15.65 1.90
C MET A 1 6.65 14.59 2.21
N ALA A 2 5.96 14.64 3.36
CA ALA A 2 4.76 13.81 3.52
C ALA A 2 3.82 14.17 2.36
N MET A 3 3.23 13.18 1.66
CA MET A 3 2.20 13.51 0.67
C MET A 3 1.20 14.43 1.39
N THR A 4 0.98 15.63 0.84
CA THR A 4 -0.08 16.50 1.34
C THR A 4 -1.35 15.66 1.29
N PRO A 5 -2.00 15.37 2.43
CA PRO A 5 -3.24 14.62 2.41
C PRO A 5 -4.16 15.23 1.36
N LEU A 6 -4.87 14.40 0.59
CA LEU A 6 -5.78 14.90 -0.43
C LEU A 6 -6.80 15.87 0.21
N ALA A 7 -7.22 15.54 1.43
CA ALA A 7 -8.01 16.40 2.31
C ALA A 7 -7.39 17.79 2.59
N ALA A 8 -6.06 17.89 2.67
CA ALA A 8 -5.35 19.14 2.94
C ALA A 8 -5.15 20.00 1.67
N ALA A 9 -5.21 19.40 0.48
CA ALA A 9 -5.11 20.12 -0.80
C ALA A 9 -6.42 20.83 -1.20
N GLU A 10 -7.55 20.55 -0.53
CA GLU A 10 -8.89 20.92 -0.99
C GLU A 10 -9.44 22.25 -0.46
N GLY A 11 -8.80 22.88 0.55
CA GLY A 11 -9.29 24.14 1.16
C GLY A 11 -10.60 23.98 1.95
N THR A 12 -11.13 25.06 2.54
CA THR A 12 -12.30 25.01 3.44
C THR A 12 -13.60 24.57 2.76
N PRO A 13 -14.48 23.84 3.48
CA PRO A 13 -15.63 23.14 2.94
C PRO A 13 -16.81 24.08 2.68
N GLN A 14 -16.81 24.76 1.53
CA GLN A 14 -18.04 25.29 0.95
C GLN A 14 -18.10 24.96 -0.54
N GLY A 15 -18.88 23.92 -0.87
CA GLY A 15 -19.53 23.81 -2.18
C GLY A 15 -19.22 22.60 -3.06
N LYS A 16 -18.37 21.65 -2.67
CA LYS A 16 -17.99 20.51 -3.55
C LYS A 16 -18.52 19.13 -3.14
N ALA A 17 -19.16 19.01 -1.98
CA ALA A 17 -19.87 17.80 -1.58
C ALA A 17 -21.21 17.67 -2.31
N LYS A 18 -21.20 17.68 -3.65
CA LYS A 18 -22.32 17.10 -4.41
C LYS A 18 -22.06 15.61 -4.51
N ASP A 19 -22.74 14.88 -3.64
CA ASP A 19 -23.17 13.48 -3.76
C ASP A 19 -22.37 12.59 -4.72
N SER A 20 -21.70 11.61 -4.10
CA SER A 20 -20.80 10.57 -4.62
C SER A 20 -21.30 9.65 -5.76
N GLN A 21 -21.88 10.20 -6.84
CA GLN A 21 -22.07 9.48 -8.11
C GLN A 21 -20.76 8.98 -8.73
N LEU A 22 -19.61 9.45 -8.23
CA LEU A 22 -18.28 9.01 -8.64
C LEU A 22 -17.96 7.59 -8.18
N SER A 23 -18.44 7.13 -7.02
CA SER A 23 -18.16 5.76 -6.54
C SER A 23 -18.86 4.71 -7.40
N GLU A 24 -20.12 4.95 -7.74
CA GLU A 24 -20.90 4.11 -8.64
C GLU A 24 -20.33 4.16 -10.07
N LYS A 25 -19.94 5.33 -10.57
CA LYS A 25 -19.29 5.46 -11.90
C LYS A 25 -17.90 4.83 -11.94
N CYS A 26 -17.12 4.94 -10.86
CA CYS A 26 -15.80 4.33 -10.73
C CYS A 26 -15.95 2.81 -10.70
N ALA A 27 -16.87 2.29 -9.88
CA ALA A 27 -17.23 0.88 -9.86
C ALA A 27 -17.72 0.39 -11.22
N LEU A 28 -18.59 1.14 -11.92
CA LEU A 28 -19.06 0.78 -13.27
C LEU A 28 -17.94 0.83 -14.31
N THR A 29 -17.01 1.78 -14.22
CA THR A 29 -15.88 1.93 -15.15
C THR A 29 -14.84 0.84 -14.93
N LEU A 30 -14.46 0.58 -13.67
CA LEU A 30 -13.61 -0.55 -13.29
C LEU A 30 -14.26 -1.87 -13.65
N ASN A 31 -15.55 -2.05 -13.40
CA ASN A 31 -16.28 -3.25 -13.83
C ASN A 31 -16.27 -3.41 -15.34
N SER A 32 -16.44 -2.33 -16.10
CA SER A 32 -16.39 -2.37 -17.57
C SER A 32 -14.99 -2.72 -18.07
N PHE A 33 -13.95 -2.14 -17.46
CA PHE A 33 -12.56 -2.42 -17.79
C PHE A 33 -12.17 -3.87 -17.44
N LEU A 34 -12.50 -4.34 -16.24
CA LEU A 34 -12.22 -5.72 -15.80
C LEU A 34 -13.02 -6.73 -16.61
N THR A 35 -14.30 -6.44 -16.91
CA THR A 35 -15.10 -7.29 -17.80
C THR A 35 -14.50 -7.34 -19.19
N TYR A 36 -14.00 -6.21 -19.73
CA TYR A 36 -13.36 -6.17 -21.03
C TYR A 36 -12.01 -6.90 -21.04
N TYR A 37 -11.16 -6.66 -20.04
CA TYR A 37 -9.82 -7.25 -19.95
C TYR A 37 -9.88 -8.75 -19.65
N LEU A 38 -10.80 -9.20 -18.79
CA LEU A 38 -10.98 -10.61 -18.43
C LEU A 38 -11.85 -11.37 -19.45
N ALA A 39 -12.61 -10.69 -20.31
CA ALA A 39 -13.35 -11.36 -21.40
C ALA A 39 -12.44 -11.82 -22.55
N TYR A 40 -11.18 -11.41 -22.57
CA TYR A 40 -10.18 -11.82 -23.57
C TYR A 40 -9.03 -12.54 -22.87
N SER A 41 -9.27 -13.77 -22.44
CA SER A 41 -8.17 -14.74 -22.26
C SER A 41 -7.76 -15.29 -23.64
N ASP A 42 -6.48 -15.58 -23.83
CA ASP A 42 -5.87 -16.02 -25.10
C ASP A 42 -6.51 -17.30 -25.70
N ASP A 43 -7.32 -18.02 -24.93
CA ASP A 43 -8.01 -19.25 -25.28
C ASP A 43 -9.47 -19.06 -25.70
N GLY A 44 -9.98 -17.83 -25.76
CA GLY A 44 -11.33 -17.54 -26.27
C GLY A 44 -12.47 -18.08 -25.40
N VAL A 45 -12.17 -18.51 -24.18
CA VAL A 45 -13.17 -18.86 -23.17
C VAL A 45 -13.58 -17.56 -22.49
N PRO A 46 -14.81 -17.06 -22.68
CA PRO A 46 -15.24 -15.89 -21.93
C PRO A 46 -15.12 -16.25 -20.45
N PHE A 47 -14.39 -15.45 -19.66
CA PHE A 47 -14.37 -15.49 -18.20
C PHE A 47 -15.74 -15.02 -17.64
N ARG A 48 -16.83 -15.49 -18.24
CA ARG A 48 -18.20 -15.41 -17.78
C ARG A 48 -18.46 -16.60 -16.87
N ASN A 49 -17.81 -16.61 -15.72
CA ASN A 49 -18.40 -17.16 -14.51
C ASN A 49 -18.13 -16.14 -13.41
N THR A 50 -19.07 -15.20 -13.33
CA THR A 50 -19.31 -14.20 -12.27
C THR A 50 -18.12 -13.87 -11.38
N ILE A 51 -17.48 -12.72 -11.66
CA ILE A 51 -16.64 -12.02 -10.68
C ILE A 51 -17.47 -11.89 -9.39
N ASP A 52 -17.12 -12.65 -8.36
CA ASP A 52 -17.74 -12.56 -7.05
C ASP A 52 -17.19 -11.32 -6.35
N ARG A 53 -17.91 -10.22 -6.51
CA ARG A 53 -17.46 -8.91 -6.05
C ARG A 53 -17.32 -8.84 -4.54
N ASP A 54 -18.22 -9.51 -3.83
CA ASP A 54 -18.23 -9.51 -2.38
C ASP A 54 -17.07 -10.34 -1.85
N ALA A 55 -16.78 -11.50 -2.48
CA ALA A 55 -15.62 -12.30 -2.13
C ALA A 55 -14.29 -11.57 -2.39
N ILE A 56 -14.16 -10.86 -3.52
CA ILE A 56 -12.96 -10.06 -3.84
C ILE A 56 -12.77 -8.94 -2.83
N HIS A 57 -13.85 -8.21 -2.52
CA HIS A 57 -13.80 -7.13 -1.55
C HIS A 57 -13.43 -7.66 -0.15
N ALA A 58 -14.04 -8.77 0.29
CA ALA A 58 -13.72 -9.40 1.57
C ALA A 58 -12.25 -9.84 1.63
N ARG A 59 -11.74 -10.49 0.58
CA ARG A 59 -10.34 -10.88 0.46
C ARG A 59 -9.39 -9.68 0.54
N GLY A 60 -9.73 -8.58 -0.13
CA GLY A 60 -8.95 -7.35 -0.08
C GLY A 60 -8.98 -6.69 1.29
N LEU A 61 -10.13 -6.69 1.96
CA LEU A 61 -10.27 -6.21 3.33
C LEU A 61 -9.43 -7.02 4.33
N ASP A 62 -9.43 -8.35 4.23
CA ASP A 62 -8.61 -9.20 5.09
C ASP A 62 -7.11 -8.96 4.84
N THR A 63 -6.72 -8.84 3.57
CA THR A 63 -5.33 -8.62 3.18
C THR A 63 -4.81 -7.27 3.65
N ILE A 64 -5.54 -6.18 3.39
CA ILE A 64 -5.14 -4.83 3.79
C ILE A 64 -5.06 -4.72 5.33
N HIS A 65 -5.97 -5.38 6.07
CA HIS A 65 -5.92 -5.42 7.52
C HIS A 65 -4.73 -6.22 8.05
N SER A 66 -4.32 -7.29 7.38
CA SER A 66 -3.14 -8.06 7.78
C SER A 66 -1.85 -7.24 7.74
N ILE A 67 -1.77 -6.29 6.80
CA ILE A 67 -0.63 -5.40 6.56
C ILE A 67 -0.71 -4.18 7.49
N TYR A 68 -1.79 -3.42 7.43
CA TYR A 68 -1.89 -2.12 8.11
C TYR A 68 -2.62 -2.16 9.43
N GLY A 69 -3.34 -3.23 9.75
CA GLY A 69 -4.13 -3.31 10.97
C GLY A 69 -5.31 -2.33 10.93
N HIS A 70 -6.32 -2.61 11.76
CA HIS A 70 -7.58 -1.88 11.72
C HIS A 70 -7.39 -0.37 12.04
N GLU A 71 -6.70 -0.05 13.13
CA GLU A 71 -6.60 1.32 13.62
C GLU A 71 -5.78 2.25 12.72
N LEU A 72 -4.66 1.77 12.16
CA LEU A 72 -3.87 2.59 11.23
C LEU A 72 -4.68 2.93 9.98
N LEU A 73 -5.44 1.96 9.44
CA LEU A 73 -6.27 2.17 8.27
C LEU A 73 -7.37 3.20 8.54
N HIS A 74 -8.17 2.96 9.57
CA HIS A 74 -9.35 3.77 9.83
C HIS A 74 -9.03 5.14 10.42
N ASN A 75 -8.01 5.25 11.28
CA ASN A 75 -7.73 6.51 12.01
C ASN A 75 -6.64 7.36 11.36
N ARG A 76 -5.83 6.79 10.48
CA ARG A 76 -4.71 7.51 9.86
C ARG A 76 -4.78 7.52 8.34
N ILE A 77 -4.92 6.37 7.69
CA ILE A 77 -4.78 6.28 6.23
C ILE A 77 -6.05 6.77 5.53
N PHE A 78 -7.19 6.15 5.78
CA PHE A 78 -8.44 6.49 5.09
C PHE A 78 -8.85 7.96 5.24
N PRO A 79 -8.74 8.59 6.42
CA PRO A 79 -9.10 10.01 6.56
C PRO A 79 -8.24 10.97 5.73
N GLN A 80 -7.02 10.56 5.32
CA GLN A 80 -6.15 11.42 4.49
C GLN A 80 -6.68 11.62 3.07
N TRP A 81 -7.62 10.80 2.62
CA TRP A 81 -8.16 10.84 1.26
C TRP A 81 -9.30 11.85 1.08
N GLY A 82 -9.79 12.48 2.15
CA GLY A 82 -10.75 13.58 2.05
C GLY A 82 -12.05 13.18 1.35
N TYR A 83 -12.53 14.00 0.42
CA TYR A 83 -13.78 13.72 -0.31
C TYR A 83 -13.72 12.46 -1.18
N HIS A 84 -12.52 11.98 -1.52
CA HIS A 84 -12.33 10.81 -2.35
C HIS A 84 -12.23 9.50 -1.56
N THR A 85 -12.43 9.55 -0.24
CA THR A 85 -12.24 8.38 0.64
C THR A 85 -13.02 7.16 0.15
N ALA A 86 -14.29 7.30 -0.23
CA ALA A 86 -15.10 6.15 -0.70
C ALA A 86 -14.57 5.54 -2.01
N ASP A 87 -14.17 6.38 -2.97
CA ASP A 87 -13.65 5.93 -4.26
C ASP A 87 -12.29 5.23 -4.11
N VAL A 88 -11.41 5.82 -3.30
CA VAL A 88 -10.08 5.27 -3.03
C VAL A 88 -10.19 4.00 -2.19
N GLN A 89 -11.06 3.96 -1.18
CA GLN A 89 -11.35 2.72 -0.44
C GLN A 89 -11.83 1.61 -1.38
N PHE A 90 -12.78 1.90 -2.27
CA PHE A 90 -13.23 0.89 -3.23
C PHE A 90 -12.07 0.41 -4.12
N MET A 91 -11.27 1.33 -4.67
CA MET A 91 -10.13 1.00 -5.51
C MET A 91 -9.08 0.15 -4.76
N GLU A 92 -8.72 0.54 -3.54
CA GLU A 92 -7.76 -0.19 -2.71
C GLU A 92 -8.30 -1.58 -2.33
N LEU A 93 -9.50 -1.65 -1.76
CA LEU A 93 -10.07 -2.91 -1.25
C LEU A 93 -10.45 -3.88 -2.36
N PHE A 94 -11.04 -3.38 -3.44
CA PHE A 94 -11.47 -4.26 -4.52
C PHE A 94 -10.34 -4.59 -5.50
N THR A 95 -9.63 -3.57 -5.97
CA THR A 95 -8.67 -3.74 -7.08
C THR A 95 -7.30 -4.09 -6.55
N VAL A 96 -6.70 -3.22 -5.74
CA VAL A 96 -5.30 -3.36 -5.32
C VAL A 96 -5.13 -4.58 -4.42
N TYR A 97 -5.77 -4.59 -3.25
CA TYR A 97 -5.68 -5.70 -2.31
C TYR A 97 -6.60 -6.85 -2.70
N GLY A 98 -7.78 -6.56 -3.23
CA GLY A 98 -8.78 -7.58 -3.55
C GLY A 98 -8.40 -8.44 -4.75
N LEU A 99 -7.91 -7.87 -5.86
CA LEU A 99 -7.57 -8.64 -7.06
C LEU A 99 -6.08 -9.00 -7.14
N TYR A 100 -5.18 -8.04 -6.88
CA TYR A 100 -3.77 -8.23 -7.19
C TYR A 100 -2.94 -8.69 -5.99
N LEU A 101 -2.95 -7.95 -4.88
CA LEU A 101 -2.02 -8.20 -3.78
C LEU A 101 -2.44 -9.37 -2.86
N SER A 102 -3.58 -10.01 -3.12
CA SER A 102 -4.08 -11.16 -2.36
C SER A 102 -4.21 -12.45 -3.17
N ASP A 103 -3.81 -12.42 -4.45
CA ASP A 103 -3.91 -13.58 -5.34
C ASP A 103 -3.01 -14.72 -4.87
N PHE A 104 -1.79 -14.38 -4.43
CA PHE A 104 -0.77 -15.27 -3.89
C PHE A 104 -0.47 -16.54 -4.68
N GLU A 105 -0.91 -16.64 -5.94
CA GLU A 105 -0.67 -17.82 -6.79
C GLU A 105 0.81 -17.95 -7.14
N GLN A 106 1.46 -16.81 -7.40
CA GLN A 106 2.87 -16.74 -7.83
C GLN A 106 3.83 -16.31 -6.72
N PHE A 107 3.35 -15.54 -5.76
CA PHE A 107 4.15 -14.98 -4.67
C PHE A 107 3.45 -15.19 -3.34
N THR A 108 4.19 -15.62 -2.33
CA THR A 108 3.67 -15.67 -0.96
C THR A 108 3.34 -14.27 -0.45
N PRO A 109 2.52 -14.12 0.62
CA PRO A 109 2.24 -12.81 1.20
C PRO A 109 3.49 -12.00 1.54
N LEU A 110 4.54 -12.67 2.03
CA LEU A 110 5.81 -12.01 2.38
C LEU A 110 6.57 -11.53 1.13
N GLU A 111 6.59 -12.33 0.06
CA GLU A 111 7.23 -11.95 -1.20
C GLU A 111 6.49 -10.81 -1.90
N THR A 112 5.15 -10.88 -1.94
CA THR A 112 4.30 -9.82 -2.47
C THR A 112 4.57 -8.51 -1.74
N GLU A 113 4.57 -8.52 -0.41
CA GLU A 113 4.79 -7.33 0.39
C GLU A 113 6.21 -6.76 0.22
N LEU A 114 7.22 -7.64 0.05
CA LEU A 114 8.59 -7.22 -0.23
C LEU A 114 8.69 -6.53 -1.60
N ILE A 115 8.03 -7.07 -2.63
CA ILE A 115 7.97 -6.47 -3.96
C ILE A 115 7.31 -5.09 -3.87
N VAL A 116 6.16 -4.99 -3.20
CA VAL A 116 5.43 -3.73 -3.03
C VAL A 116 6.29 -2.70 -2.30
N PHE A 117 6.94 -3.09 -1.19
CA PHE A 117 7.86 -2.23 -0.46
C PHE A 117 8.99 -1.69 -1.35
N VAL A 118 9.64 -2.56 -2.12
CA VAL A 118 10.74 -2.18 -3.02
C VAL A 118 10.23 -1.26 -4.13
N THR A 119 9.10 -1.58 -4.76
CA THR A 119 8.52 -0.76 -5.84
C THR A 119 8.13 0.63 -5.35
N ILE A 120 7.47 0.74 -4.20
CA ILE A 120 7.05 2.04 -3.63
C ILE A 120 8.27 2.85 -3.19
N SER A 121 9.25 2.19 -2.57
CA SER A 121 10.57 2.77 -2.28
C SER A 121 11.21 3.34 -3.54
N CYS A 122 11.09 2.60 -4.66
CA CYS A 122 11.58 2.98 -5.98
C CYS A 122 10.80 4.14 -6.65
N LEU A 123 9.71 4.62 -6.07
CA LEU A 123 8.94 5.77 -6.56
C LEU A 123 9.19 7.04 -5.72
N GLY A 124 10.09 6.98 -4.74
CA GLY A 124 10.37 8.11 -3.85
C GLY A 124 9.27 8.37 -2.81
N LEU A 125 8.38 7.40 -2.59
CA LEU A 125 7.29 7.48 -1.59
C LEU A 125 7.73 6.99 -0.20
N GLY A 126 9.00 7.25 0.13
CA GLY A 126 9.75 6.56 1.19
C GLY A 126 9.26 6.81 2.62
N THR A 127 8.58 7.92 2.90
CA THR A 127 8.25 8.32 4.29
C THR A 127 6.86 7.93 4.76
N GLY A 128 5.96 7.51 3.88
CA GLY A 128 4.59 7.12 4.22
C GLY A 128 4.26 5.71 3.74
N PRO A 129 3.86 5.54 2.47
CA PRO A 129 3.49 4.24 1.92
C PRO A 129 4.57 3.16 2.10
N ALA A 130 5.85 3.47 1.81
CA ALA A 130 6.92 2.48 1.96
C ALA A 130 7.09 2.01 3.42
N LEU A 131 6.93 2.92 4.40
CA LEU A 131 7.00 2.55 5.81
C LEU A 131 5.87 1.61 6.20
N TRP A 132 4.65 1.90 5.76
CA TRP A 132 3.51 1.08 6.10
C TRP A 132 3.69 -0.35 5.60
N HIS A 133 4.28 -0.53 4.42
CA HIS A 133 4.60 -1.86 3.88
C HIS A 133 5.77 -2.56 4.59
N LEU A 134 6.78 -1.82 5.07
CA LEU A 134 7.80 -2.45 5.92
C LEU A 134 7.19 -2.93 7.26
N ARG A 135 6.22 -2.19 7.81
CA ARG A 135 5.46 -2.65 8.99
C ARG A 135 4.60 -3.87 8.67
N GLY A 136 4.01 -3.91 7.47
CA GLY A 136 3.34 -5.08 6.91
C GLY A 136 4.21 -6.33 6.92
N LEU A 137 5.45 -6.23 6.40
CA LEU A 137 6.45 -7.31 6.46
C LEU A 137 6.67 -7.81 7.89
N GLY A 138 6.78 -6.89 8.86
CA GLY A 138 6.91 -7.23 10.27
C GLY A 138 5.71 -8.06 10.78
N ARG A 139 4.49 -7.63 10.45
CA ARG A 139 3.24 -8.25 10.91
C ARG A 139 2.98 -9.61 10.29
N LEU A 140 3.34 -9.78 9.01
CA LEU A 140 3.31 -11.09 8.33
C LEU A 140 4.27 -12.10 8.99
N LEU A 141 5.36 -11.60 9.60
CA LEU A 141 6.31 -12.40 10.39
C LEU A 141 5.93 -12.49 11.88
N GLY A 142 4.78 -11.95 12.28
CA GLY A 142 4.25 -12.02 13.65
C GLY A 142 4.74 -10.90 14.59
N ALA A 143 5.46 -9.89 14.10
CA ALA A 143 5.81 -8.71 14.90
C ALA A 143 4.67 -7.69 14.91
N ARG A 144 4.15 -7.37 16.10
CA ARG A 144 3.04 -6.42 16.29
C ARG A 144 3.28 -5.49 17.47
N GLY A 145 2.71 -4.29 17.42
CA GLY A 145 2.75 -3.32 18.52
C GLY A 145 4.16 -2.83 18.85
N MET A 146 4.39 -2.59 20.15
CA MET A 146 5.66 -2.06 20.68
C MET A 146 6.47 -3.13 21.45
N ASP A 147 6.16 -4.42 21.30
CA ASP A 147 6.88 -5.48 22.01
C ASP A 147 8.27 -5.71 21.41
N ASP A 148 9.20 -4.86 21.81
CA ASP A 148 10.60 -4.93 21.38
C ASP A 148 11.43 -5.92 22.20
N LYS A 149 10.82 -6.59 23.19
CA LYS A 149 11.53 -7.38 24.18
C LYS A 149 11.44 -8.88 23.94
N SER A 150 10.41 -9.36 23.23
CA SER A 150 10.31 -10.78 22.89
C SER A 150 11.39 -11.22 21.89
N GLU A 151 11.84 -12.47 22.06
CA GLU A 151 12.86 -13.05 21.19
C GLU A 151 12.36 -13.18 19.74
N SER A 152 11.08 -13.46 19.54
CA SER A 152 10.44 -13.52 18.22
C SER A 152 10.52 -12.18 17.49
N VAL A 153 10.14 -11.08 18.15
CA VAL A 153 10.19 -9.75 17.53
C VAL A 153 11.62 -9.33 17.23
N ARG A 154 12.59 -9.66 18.10
CA ARG A 154 14.02 -9.41 17.80
C ARG A 154 14.48 -10.13 16.53
N LYS A 155 14.10 -11.40 16.35
CA LYS A 155 14.43 -12.15 15.13
C LYS A 155 13.82 -11.49 13.88
N VAL A 156 12.58 -11.01 13.96
CA VAL A 156 11.96 -10.26 12.86
C VAL A 156 12.69 -8.95 12.59
N LYS A 157 13.08 -8.19 13.62
CA LYS A 157 13.89 -6.96 13.46
C LYS A 157 15.22 -7.25 12.77
N ASP A 158 15.90 -8.32 13.16
CA ASP A 158 17.19 -8.69 12.56
C ASP A 158 17.05 -9.09 11.09
N LEU A 159 15.99 -9.82 10.73
CA LEU A 159 15.69 -10.15 9.33
C LEU A 159 15.41 -8.89 8.49
N LEU A 160 14.54 -8.00 8.98
CA LEU A 160 14.18 -6.78 8.26
C LEU A 160 15.30 -5.73 8.26
N ARG A 161 16.26 -5.82 9.20
CA ARG A 161 17.48 -4.99 9.18
C ARG A 161 18.29 -5.21 7.90
N ASN A 162 18.35 -6.44 7.39
CA ASN A 162 19.08 -6.70 6.14
C ASN A 162 18.46 -5.98 4.94
N ILE A 163 17.12 -5.92 4.90
CA ILE A 163 16.38 -5.17 3.88
C ILE A 163 16.68 -3.67 4.01
N LYS A 164 16.71 -3.15 5.25
CA LYS A 164 17.09 -1.76 5.53
C LYS A 164 18.51 -1.45 5.04
N VAL A 165 19.48 -2.31 5.34
CA VAL A 165 20.87 -2.16 4.89
C VAL A 165 20.97 -2.17 3.37
N ALA A 166 20.25 -3.08 2.71
CA ALA A 166 20.19 -3.11 1.26
C ALA A 166 19.61 -1.80 0.68
N MET A 167 18.52 -1.28 1.25
CA MET A 167 17.92 -0.01 0.82
C MET A 167 18.88 1.17 1.01
N MET A 168 19.60 1.24 2.14
CA MET A 168 20.62 2.27 2.36
C MET A 168 21.73 2.20 1.31
N GLY A 169 22.19 0.98 0.98
CA GLY A 169 23.18 0.77 -0.08
C GLY A 169 22.70 1.22 -1.45
N VAL A 170 21.43 0.98 -1.80
CA VAL A 170 20.83 1.47 -3.05
C VAL A 170 20.76 2.99 -3.08
N VAL A 171 20.29 3.62 -2.00
CA VAL A 171 20.21 5.08 -1.90
C VAL A 171 21.58 5.73 -2.02
N GLU A 172 22.60 5.20 -1.36
CA GLU A 172 23.99 5.67 -1.52
C GLU A 172 24.53 5.47 -2.93
N PHE A 173 24.30 4.29 -3.52
CA PHE A 173 24.77 3.96 -4.86
C PHE A 173 24.15 4.87 -5.94
N VAL A 174 22.84 5.11 -5.86
CA VAL A 174 22.12 5.99 -6.78
C VAL A 174 22.72 7.40 -6.72
N GLY A 175 22.90 7.93 -5.50
CA GLY A 175 23.56 9.21 -5.26
C GLY A 175 22.78 10.43 -5.76
N GLU A 176 23.15 11.60 -5.24
CA GLU A 176 22.44 12.87 -5.50
C GLU A 176 22.43 13.24 -6.99
N ALA A 177 23.52 12.98 -7.71
CA ALA A 177 23.64 13.30 -9.13
C ALA A 177 22.59 12.60 -10.00
N PHE A 178 22.27 11.33 -9.70
CA PHE A 178 21.22 10.62 -10.41
C PHE A 178 19.84 11.18 -10.05
N LEU A 179 19.59 11.44 -8.76
CA LEU A 179 18.30 11.94 -8.29
C LEU A 179 17.93 13.28 -8.94
N VAL A 180 18.89 14.21 -9.02
CA VAL A 180 18.72 15.50 -9.71
C VAL A 180 18.40 15.29 -11.19
N LYS A 181 19.10 14.38 -11.86
CA LYS A 181 18.87 14.07 -13.28
C LYS A 181 17.49 13.43 -13.50
N ALA A 182 17.07 12.55 -12.60
CA ALA A 182 15.80 11.84 -12.64
C ALA A 182 14.62 12.68 -12.12
N LYS A 183 14.88 13.89 -11.57
CA LYS A 183 13.89 14.74 -10.90
C LYS A 183 13.18 14.03 -9.75
N LEU A 184 13.93 13.21 -9.01
CA LEU A 184 13.47 12.47 -7.85
C LEU A 184 13.86 13.22 -6.57
N ASP A 185 13.49 14.49 -6.50
CA ASP A 185 13.92 15.43 -5.44
C ASP A 185 13.39 15.01 -4.05
N THR A 186 12.41 14.12 -4.00
CA THR A 186 11.79 13.59 -2.79
C THR A 186 12.25 12.19 -2.41
N TRP A 187 13.26 11.64 -3.10
CA TRP A 187 13.78 10.31 -2.78
C TRP A 187 14.40 10.28 -1.37
N PRO A 188 14.18 9.20 -0.59
CA PRO A 188 14.76 9.09 0.74
C PRO A 188 16.29 9.10 0.70
N ASN A 189 16.92 9.81 1.63
CA ASN A 189 18.35 9.64 1.93
C ASN A 189 18.55 8.56 3.02
N VAL A 190 19.80 8.19 3.31
CA VAL A 190 20.13 7.21 4.36
C VAL A 190 19.53 7.59 5.72
N GLY A 191 19.56 8.87 6.10
CA GLY A 191 18.98 9.36 7.35
C GLY A 191 17.46 9.22 7.41
N ASP A 192 16.76 9.33 6.29
CA ASP A 192 15.33 9.05 6.20
C ASP A 192 15.07 7.55 6.38
N VAL A 193 15.82 6.68 5.68
CA VAL A 193 15.73 5.22 5.85
C VAL A 193 16.02 4.81 7.30
N VAL A 194 16.96 5.47 7.99
CA VAL A 194 17.25 5.21 9.40
C VAL A 194 16.06 5.55 10.31
N ARG A 195 15.48 6.74 10.13
CA ARG A 195 14.43 7.32 10.99
C ARG A 195 13.05 6.71 10.78
N VAL A 196 12.72 6.37 9.54
CA VAL A 196 11.38 5.94 9.15
C VAL A 196 11.08 4.54 9.69
N LEU A 197 12.09 3.70 9.94
CA LEU A 197 11.91 2.27 10.24
C LEU A 197 11.97 1.90 11.74
N ASP A 198 11.66 2.83 12.64
CA ASP A 198 11.59 2.55 14.08
C ASP A 198 10.13 2.29 14.51
N GLY A 199 9.82 1.05 14.88
CA GLY A 199 8.52 0.62 15.41
C GLY A 199 7.55 -0.02 14.39
N TRP A 200 6.70 -0.93 14.89
CA TRP A 200 5.76 -1.73 14.08
C TRP A 200 4.36 -1.11 13.97
N GLY A 201 4.11 -0.03 14.71
CA GLY A 201 2.78 0.57 14.89
C GLY A 201 1.90 -0.26 15.81
N GLU A 202 1.04 0.43 16.57
CA GLU A 202 0.03 -0.23 17.41
C GLU A 202 -1.08 -0.85 16.54
N ASP A 203 -1.66 -1.95 17.04
CA ASP A 203 -2.87 -2.56 16.49
C ASP A 203 -4.14 -1.95 17.13
N ALA A 204 -3.97 -1.09 18.14
CA ALA A 204 -5.00 -0.52 19.02
C ALA A 204 -4.90 1.02 19.08
#